data_AF-A0AAU6AJV4-F1
#
_entry.id   AF-A0AAU6AJV4-F1
#
_cell.length_a   1.000
_cell.length_b   1.000
_cell.length_c   1.000
_cell.angle_alpha   90.00
_cell.angle_beta   90.00
_cell.angle_gamma   90.00
#
_symmetry.space_group_name_H-M   'P 1'
#
loop_
_entity.id
_entity.type
_entity.pdbx_description
1 polymer ?
#
loop_
_entity_poly.entity_id
_entity_poly.type
_entity_poly.pdbx_seq_one_letter_code
_entity_poly.pdbx_strand_id
1 'polypeptide(L)'
;MIASQAGRPGAAGFHSVWPDSPGNAEYRTVQPGAVETLLVGGELDFSAPPVNATNELVPALSRGHQLVLPGLGHTHDAWERRPEAGKHLPTTFFDAGHVDRTQFDRRPVALDAVPLSMSTVAALLIGVPAGGVLIGVLVLGLLLAGACVAARPVARRAGGSGR
;
A
#
# COMPACT_ATOMS: atom_id res chain seq x y z
N MET A 1 -8.23 40.98 3.13
CA MET A 1 -6.79 40.85 3.40
C MET A 1 -6.62 39.57 4.20
N ILE A 2 -6.46 38.42 3.54
CA ILE A 2 -6.32 37.11 4.22
C ILE A 2 -4.83 36.82 4.31
N ALA A 3 -4.28 36.85 5.53
CA ALA A 3 -2.91 36.50 5.78
C ALA A 3 -2.73 34.99 5.60
N SER A 4 -1.94 34.60 4.60
CA SER A 4 -1.43 33.25 4.43
C SER A 4 -0.42 32.96 5.54
N GLN A 5 -0.85 32.26 6.58
CA GLN A 5 0.05 31.61 7.54
C GLN A 5 0.27 30.18 7.03
N ALA A 6 1.16 30.01 6.05
CA ALA A 6 1.73 28.71 5.75
C ALA A 6 2.61 28.31 6.95
N GLY A 7 2.09 27.47 7.83
CA GLY A 7 2.82 26.94 8.97
C GLY A 7 4.07 26.18 8.49
N ARG A 8 5.24 26.49 9.06
CA ARG A 8 6.46 25.72 8.82
C ARG A 8 6.19 24.27 9.25
N PRO A 9 6.59 23.24 8.47
CA PRO A 9 6.43 21.86 8.90
C PRO A 9 7.15 21.67 10.24
N GLY A 10 6.40 21.25 11.27
CA GLY A 10 6.97 20.84 12.54
C GLY A 10 7.73 19.51 12.41
N ALA A 11 8.24 18.98 13.52
CA ALA A 11 8.96 17.69 13.54
C ALA A 11 8.15 16.51 12.96
N ALA A 12 6.83 16.64 12.85
CA ALA A 12 5.94 15.68 12.20
C ALA A 12 6.05 15.67 10.66
N GLY A 13 6.66 16.66 10.00
CA GLY A 13 6.85 16.65 8.55
C GLY A 13 5.67 17.16 7.73
N PHE A 14 5.83 17.18 6.40
CA PHE A 14 4.96 17.87 5.44
C PHE A 14 3.49 17.40 5.42
N HIS A 15 3.20 16.15 5.83
CA HIS A 15 1.84 15.62 5.89
C HIS A 15 0.97 16.28 6.97
N SER A 16 1.59 16.95 7.95
CA SER A 16 0.88 17.69 9.00
C SER A 16 0.50 19.11 8.59
N VAL A 17 0.95 19.58 7.42
CA VAL A 17 0.78 20.96 6.96
C VAL A 17 0.25 21.10 5.53
N TRP A 18 0.07 20.00 4.78
CA TRP A 18 -0.27 20.10 3.35
C TRP A 18 -1.20 19.00 2.78
N PRO A 19 -2.22 19.39 2.00
CA PRO A 19 -2.93 20.67 2.02
C PRO A 19 -4.06 20.55 3.02
N ASP A 20 -3.77 20.86 4.29
CA ASP A 20 -4.82 21.02 5.27
C ASP A 20 -5.26 22.48 5.34
N SER A 21 -6.29 22.84 4.58
CA SER A 21 -6.88 24.17 4.67
C SER A 21 -7.70 24.27 5.97
N PRO A 22 -7.47 25.23 6.88
CA PRO A 22 -8.26 25.38 8.11
C PRO A 22 -9.78 25.42 7.90
N GLY A 23 -10.23 25.86 6.71
CA GLY A 23 -11.64 25.83 6.31
C GLY A 23 -12.22 24.43 6.04
N ASN A 24 -11.43 23.35 6.10
CA ASN A 24 -11.94 21.98 5.97
C ASN A 24 -12.28 21.34 7.32
N ALA A 25 -11.97 21.99 8.45
CA ALA A 25 -12.08 21.40 9.77
C ALA A 25 -13.50 20.93 10.09
N GLU A 26 -14.50 21.65 9.58
CA GLU A 26 -15.93 21.32 9.68
C GLU A 26 -16.35 20.06 8.91
N TYR A 27 -15.56 19.64 7.90
CA TYR A 27 -15.83 18.45 7.08
C TYR A 27 -15.04 17.21 7.54
N ARG A 28 -14.26 17.31 8.64
CA ARG A 28 -13.48 16.20 9.20
C ARG A 28 -14.27 15.31 10.15
N THR A 29 -15.48 15.73 10.49
CA THR A 29 -16.38 14.99 11.36
C THR A 29 -17.57 14.51 10.55
N VAL A 30 -17.96 13.25 10.76
CA VAL A 30 -19.18 12.70 10.18
C VAL A 30 -20.37 13.52 10.68
N GLN A 31 -21.21 13.97 9.75
CA GLN A 31 -22.42 14.72 10.06
C GLN A 31 -23.62 13.78 10.14
N PRO A 32 -24.51 13.93 11.14
CA PRO A 32 -25.74 13.16 11.20
C PRO A 32 -26.62 13.41 9.96
N GLY A 33 -27.18 12.35 9.41
CA GLY A 33 -28.04 12.39 8.24
C GLY A 33 -29.31 11.56 8.44
N ALA A 34 -30.46 12.12 8.06
CA ALA A 34 -31.74 11.42 8.05
C ALA A 34 -32.23 11.10 6.63
N VAL A 35 -31.38 11.32 5.63
CA VAL A 35 -31.67 10.98 4.24
C VAL A 35 -31.46 9.48 4.04
N GLU A 36 -32.37 8.86 3.29
CA GLU A 36 -32.25 7.47 2.86
C GLU A 36 -30.93 7.28 2.10
N THR A 37 -30.03 6.47 2.65
CA THR A 37 -28.64 6.36 2.15
C THR A 37 -28.24 4.90 2.01
N LEU A 38 -27.84 4.50 0.80
CA LEU A 38 -27.24 3.20 0.55
C LEU A 38 -25.72 3.33 0.45
N LEU A 39 -25.01 2.64 1.34
CA LEU A 39 -23.56 2.53 1.31
C LEU A 39 -23.14 1.14 0.83
N VAL A 40 -22.43 1.09 -0.28
CA VAL A 40 -21.99 -0.16 -0.92
C VAL A 40 -20.48 -0.30 -0.80
N GLY A 41 -20.01 -1.42 -0.24
CA GLY A 41 -18.58 -1.72 -0.10
C GLY A 41 -18.27 -3.17 -0.43
N GLY A 42 -17.03 -3.44 -0.82
CA GLY A 42 -16.53 -4.79 -1.07
C GLY A 42 -15.97 -5.44 0.21
N GLU A 43 -16.22 -6.73 0.40
CA GLU A 43 -15.64 -7.52 1.52
C GLU A 43 -14.10 -7.47 1.55
N LEU A 44 -13.47 -7.31 0.39
CA LEU A 44 -12.01 -7.27 0.20
C LEU A 44 -11.51 -5.86 -0.21
N ASP A 45 -12.25 -4.80 0.12
CA ASP A 45 -11.81 -3.42 -0.13
C ASP A 45 -10.75 -2.98 0.91
N PHE A 46 -9.47 -3.03 0.52
CA PHE A 46 -8.36 -2.56 1.36
C PHE A 46 -8.18 -1.04 1.33
N SER A 47 -8.80 -0.33 0.39
CA SER A 47 -8.70 1.12 0.24
C SER A 47 -9.75 1.85 1.09
N ALA A 48 -10.95 1.28 1.18
CA ALA A 48 -12.05 1.75 2.03
C ALA A 48 -12.73 0.57 2.76
N PRO A 49 -12.09 -0.01 3.80
CA PRO A 49 -12.62 -1.17 4.49
C PRO A 49 -14.04 -0.96 5.02
N PRO A 50 -15.00 -1.86 4.75
CA PRO A 50 -16.40 -1.70 5.17
C PRO A 50 -16.58 -1.54 6.68
N VAL A 51 -15.67 -2.10 7.48
CA VAL A 51 -15.69 -1.99 8.94
C VAL A 51 -15.58 -0.53 9.41
N ASN A 52 -14.85 0.32 8.70
CA ASN A 52 -14.74 1.74 9.05
C ASN A 52 -16.10 2.41 8.87
N ALA A 53 -16.79 2.12 7.78
CA ALA A 53 -18.14 2.62 7.58
C ALA A 53 -19.12 2.11 8.64
N THR A 54 -19.05 0.82 8.99
CA THR A 54 -19.90 0.23 10.05
C THR A 54 -19.72 0.94 11.39
N ASN A 55 -18.48 1.28 11.73
CA ASN A 55 -18.14 1.82 13.05
C ASN A 55 -18.27 3.35 13.12
N GLU A 56 -18.01 4.07 12.03
CA GLU A 56 -17.84 5.53 12.05
C GLU A 56 -18.92 6.28 11.26
N LEU A 57 -19.40 5.73 10.14
CA LEU A 57 -20.33 6.43 9.24
C LEU A 57 -21.78 6.02 9.46
N VAL A 58 -22.07 4.71 9.44
CA VAL A 58 -23.43 4.16 9.57
C VAL A 58 -24.14 4.63 10.85
N PRO A 59 -23.48 4.74 12.03
CA PRO A 59 -24.14 5.25 13.23
C PRO A 59 -24.66 6.69 13.12
N ALA A 60 -24.10 7.49 12.22
CA ALA A 60 -24.56 8.87 11.97
C ALA A 60 -25.70 8.93 10.93
N LEU A 61 -25.98 7.85 10.21
CA LEU A 61 -27.00 7.78 9.16
C LEU A 61 -28.24 7.07 9.71
N SER A 62 -29.23 7.82 10.20
CA SER A 62 -30.42 7.22 10.85
C SER A 62 -31.29 6.40 9.91
N ARG A 63 -31.15 6.61 8.59
CA ARG A 63 -31.75 5.82 7.50
C ARG A 63 -30.67 5.27 6.55
N GLY A 64 -29.52 4.93 7.12
CA GLY A 64 -28.40 4.35 6.40
C GLY A 64 -28.52 2.84 6.28
N HIS A 65 -28.33 2.32 5.08
CA HIS A 65 -28.21 0.90 4.79
C HIS A 65 -26.79 0.60 4.31
N GLN A 66 -26.10 -0.32 4.97
CA GLN A 66 -24.80 -0.80 4.52
C GLN A 66 -24.94 -2.16 3.83
N LEU A 67 -24.43 -2.26 2.62
CA LEU A 67 -24.32 -3.49 1.85
C LEU A 67 -22.84 -3.84 1.65
N VAL A 68 -22.43 -4.99 2.17
CA VAL A 68 -21.10 -5.56 1.94
C VAL A 68 -21.20 -6.68 0.91
N LEU A 69 -20.53 -6.49 -0.22
CA LEU A 69 -20.56 -7.42 -1.35
C LEU A 69 -19.43 -8.46 -1.22
N PRO A 70 -19.76 -9.76 -1.21
CA PRO A 70 -18.79 -10.81 -0.92
C PRO A 70 -17.75 -10.96 -2.04
N GLY A 71 -16.48 -11.05 -1.66
CA GLY A 71 -15.36 -11.26 -2.59
C GLY A 71 -15.04 -10.10 -3.54
N LEU A 72 -15.69 -8.94 -3.40
CA LEU A 72 -15.38 -7.75 -4.21
C LEU A 72 -14.34 -6.86 -3.51
N GLY A 73 -13.47 -6.26 -4.33
CA GLY A 73 -12.50 -5.25 -3.91
C GLY A 73 -13.06 -3.82 -3.95
N HIS A 74 -12.21 -2.86 -4.29
CA HIS A 74 -12.58 -1.44 -4.39
C HIS A 74 -13.56 -1.16 -5.54
N THR A 75 -14.23 0.00 -5.49
CA THR A 75 -15.32 0.49 -6.37
C THR A 75 -15.37 -0.07 -7.80
N HIS A 76 -14.25 -0.06 -8.52
CA HIS A 76 -14.13 -0.59 -9.89
C HIS A 76 -14.63 -2.05 -10.04
N ASP A 77 -14.37 -2.90 -9.04
CA ASP A 77 -14.74 -4.32 -9.07
C ASP A 77 -16.27 -4.51 -9.06
N ALA A 78 -16.99 -3.64 -8.34
CA ALA A 78 -18.45 -3.66 -8.27
C ALA A 78 -19.10 -3.09 -9.54
N TRP A 79 -18.58 -1.99 -10.07
CA TRP A 79 -19.24 -1.25 -11.16
C TRP A 79 -18.84 -1.74 -12.55
N GLU A 80 -17.56 -2.04 -12.78
CA GLU A 80 -17.08 -2.34 -14.13
C GLU A 80 -17.17 -3.82 -14.48
N ARG A 81 -16.99 -4.71 -13.50
CA ARG A 81 -17.07 -6.17 -13.77
C ARG A 81 -18.50 -6.70 -13.78
N ARG A 82 -19.44 -5.98 -13.15
CA ARG A 82 -20.86 -6.40 -13.02
C ARG A 82 -21.80 -5.24 -13.38
N PRO A 83 -21.73 -4.73 -14.62
CA PRO A 83 -22.44 -3.51 -15.00
C PRO A 83 -23.96 -3.60 -14.82
N GLU A 84 -24.57 -4.77 -15.08
CA GLU A 84 -26.02 -4.94 -14.90
C GLU A 84 -26.42 -5.00 -13.42
N ALA A 85 -25.67 -5.71 -12.58
CA ALA A 85 -25.89 -5.70 -11.13
C ALA A 85 -25.66 -4.30 -10.53
N GLY A 86 -24.65 -3.60 -11.03
CA GLY A 86 -24.32 -2.22 -10.68
C GLY A 86 -25.39 -1.19 -11.08
N LYS A 87 -26.23 -1.48 -12.08
CA LYS A 87 -27.42 -0.69 -12.40
C LYS A 87 -28.61 -1.11 -11.55
N HIS A 88 -28.84 -2.42 -11.43
CA HIS A 88 -30.00 -2.99 -10.74
C HIS A 88 -30.10 -2.53 -9.28
N LEU A 89 -29.01 -2.66 -8.53
CA LEU A 89 -28.97 -2.30 -7.11
C LEU A 89 -29.38 -0.83 -6.82
N PRO A 90 -28.76 0.19 -7.45
CA PRO A 90 -29.19 1.57 -7.22
C PRO A 90 -30.60 1.82 -7.79
N THR A 91 -30.98 1.23 -8.92
CA THR A 91 -32.34 1.39 -9.46
C THR A 91 -33.40 0.88 -8.49
N THR A 92 -33.28 -0.33 -7.94
CA THR A 92 -34.26 -0.85 -6.98
C THR A 92 -34.29 -0.06 -5.68
N PHE A 93 -33.14 0.47 -5.25
CA PHE A 93 -33.04 1.31 -4.07
C PHE A 93 -33.72 2.66 -4.28
N PHE A 94 -33.47 3.33 -5.41
CA PHE A 94 -34.09 4.64 -5.69
C PHE A 94 -35.57 4.53 -6.03
N ASP A 95 -36.01 3.46 -6.71
CA ASP A 95 -37.41 3.29 -7.12
C ASP A 95 -38.31 2.80 -5.98
N ALA A 96 -37.82 1.87 -5.15
CA ALA A 96 -38.63 1.16 -4.16
C ALA A 96 -38.07 1.19 -2.74
N GLY A 97 -36.89 1.77 -2.51
CA GLY A 97 -36.19 1.69 -1.22
C GLY A 97 -35.63 0.29 -0.91
N HIS A 98 -35.56 -0.60 -1.91
CA HIS A 98 -35.16 -1.99 -1.71
C HIS A 98 -33.69 -2.22 -2.08
N VAL A 99 -32.94 -2.79 -1.15
CA VAL A 99 -31.55 -3.22 -1.36
C VAL A 99 -31.54 -4.62 -1.98
N ASP A 100 -31.50 -4.70 -3.30
CA ASP A 100 -31.45 -5.97 -4.04
C ASP A 100 -30.03 -6.30 -4.51
N ARG A 101 -29.42 -7.30 -3.85
CA ARG A 101 -28.07 -7.79 -4.14
C ARG A 101 -28.05 -9.11 -4.93
N THR A 102 -29.20 -9.60 -5.41
CA THR A 102 -29.33 -10.94 -6.02
C THR A 102 -28.45 -11.15 -7.25
N GLN A 103 -28.07 -10.07 -7.95
CA GLN A 103 -27.21 -10.14 -9.14
C GLN A 103 -25.70 -10.11 -8.82
N PHE A 104 -25.34 -9.96 -7.54
CA PHE A 104 -23.96 -10.04 -7.07
C PHE A 104 -23.66 -11.45 -6.55
N ASP A 105 -23.09 -12.28 -7.42
CA ASP A 105 -22.59 -13.60 -7.01
C ASP A 105 -21.29 -13.49 -6.23
N ARG A 106 -21.10 -14.39 -5.26
CA ARG A 106 -19.80 -14.53 -4.58
C ARG A 106 -18.76 -15.06 -5.56
N ARG A 107 -17.66 -14.34 -5.71
CA ARG A 107 -16.47 -14.80 -6.43
C ARG A 107 -15.42 -15.33 -5.45
N PRO A 108 -14.90 -16.55 -5.62
CA PRO A 108 -13.77 -17.01 -4.83
C PRO A 108 -12.51 -16.22 -5.21
N VAL A 109 -11.80 -15.73 -4.20
CA VAL A 109 -10.51 -15.05 -4.35
C VAL A 109 -9.43 -15.95 -3.75
N ALA A 110 -8.46 -16.35 -4.58
CA ALA A 110 -7.31 -17.15 -4.17
C ALA A 110 -6.14 -16.21 -3.87
N LEU A 111 -5.90 -15.95 -2.58
CA LEU A 111 -4.80 -15.10 -2.12
C LEU A 111 -3.46 -15.84 -2.08
N ASP A 112 -3.49 -17.15 -2.20
CA ASP A 112 -2.37 -18.09 -2.22
C ASP A 112 -1.89 -18.43 -3.63
N ALA A 113 -2.69 -18.13 -4.66
CA ALA A 113 -2.37 -18.35 -6.07
C ALA A 113 -1.43 -17.28 -6.66
N VAL A 114 -0.36 -16.93 -5.95
CA VAL A 114 0.64 -15.94 -6.39
C VAL A 114 2.00 -16.63 -6.52
N PRO A 115 2.64 -16.61 -7.70
CA PRO A 115 3.90 -17.34 -7.93
C PRO A 115 5.06 -16.79 -7.10
N LEU A 116 5.01 -15.51 -6.70
CA LEU A 116 5.97 -14.88 -5.81
C LEU A 116 5.22 -13.99 -4.81
N SER A 117 5.50 -14.18 -3.51
CA SER A 117 4.99 -13.27 -2.48
C SER A 117 5.73 -11.93 -2.55
N MET A 118 5.09 -10.85 -2.09
CA MET A 118 5.75 -9.55 -1.98
C MET A 118 6.96 -9.60 -1.04
N SER A 119 6.94 -10.46 -0.02
CA SER A 119 8.09 -10.72 0.84
C SER A 119 9.24 -11.39 0.08
N THR A 120 8.95 -12.32 -0.84
CA THR A 120 9.94 -12.93 -1.72
C THR A 120 10.53 -11.90 -2.68
N VAL A 121 9.70 -11.07 -3.29
CA VAL A 121 10.16 -9.98 -4.16
C VAL A 121 11.05 -9.01 -3.38
N ALA A 122 10.64 -8.58 -2.18
CA ALA A 122 11.45 -7.71 -1.32
C ALA A 122 12.79 -8.36 -0.94
N ALA A 123 12.79 -9.65 -0.58
CA ALA A 123 14.02 -10.39 -0.27
C ALA A 123 14.96 -10.48 -1.47
N LEU A 124 14.45 -10.67 -2.69
CA LEU A 124 15.24 -10.65 -3.91
C LEU A 124 15.81 -9.25 -4.18
N LEU A 125 14.99 -8.20 -4.06
CA LEU A 125 15.39 -6.82 -4.30
C LEU A 125 16.45 -6.32 -3.30
N ILE A 126 16.47 -6.83 -2.07
CA ILE A 126 17.48 -6.46 -1.06
C ILE A 126 18.68 -7.40 -1.12
N GLY A 127 18.43 -8.71 -1.19
CA GLY A 127 19.45 -9.74 -1.10
C GLY A 127 20.38 -9.76 -2.30
N VAL A 128 19.86 -9.57 -3.51
CA VAL A 128 20.69 -9.59 -4.72
C VAL A 128 21.70 -8.43 -4.74
N PRO A 129 21.31 -7.15 -4.51
CA PRO A 129 22.27 -6.07 -4.41
C PRO A 129 23.26 -6.23 -3.25
N ALA A 130 22.79 -6.60 -2.05
CA ALA A 130 23.66 -6.78 -0.90
C ALA A 130 24.70 -7.89 -1.12
N GLY A 131 24.28 -9.03 -1.66
CA GLY A 131 25.16 -10.12 -2.04
C GLY A 131 26.16 -9.71 -3.13
N GLY A 132 25.71 -8.99 -4.15
CA GLY A 132 26.57 -8.45 -5.20
C GLY A 132 27.67 -7.52 -4.66
N VAL A 133 27.32 -6.62 -3.73
CA VAL A 133 28.30 -5.74 -3.06
C VAL A 133 29.31 -6.55 -2.25
N LEU A 134 28.86 -7.51 -1.45
CA LEU A 134 29.76 -8.34 -0.63
C LEU A 134 30.72 -9.16 -1.49
N ILE A 135 30.22 -9.76 -2.58
CA ILE A 135 31.06 -10.51 -3.54
C ILE A 135 32.06 -9.57 -4.22
N GLY A 136 31.64 -8.38 -4.64
CA GLY A 136 32.52 -7.39 -5.25
C GLY A 136 33.65 -6.96 -4.32
N VAL A 137 33.34 -6.68 -3.05
CA VAL A 137 34.34 -6.33 -2.02
C VAL A 137 35.29 -7.49 -1.76
N LEU A 138 34.79 -8.73 -1.69
CA LEU A 138 35.62 -9.93 -1.53
C LEU A 138 36.61 -10.09 -2.70
N VAL A 139 36.13 -9.99 -3.94
CA VAL A 139 36.97 -10.12 -5.15
C VAL A 139 38.03 -9.01 -5.18
N LEU A 140 37.65 -7.76 -4.90
CA LEU A 140 38.60 -6.66 -4.84
C LEU A 140 39.66 -6.88 -3.76
N GLY A 141 39.27 -7.33 -2.56
CA GLY A 141 40.18 -7.65 -1.48
C GLY A 141 41.19 -8.75 -1.85
N LEU A 142 40.73 -9.81 -2.53
CA LEU A 142 41.59 -10.91 -3.00
C LEU A 142 42.58 -10.43 -4.07
N LEU A 143 42.15 -9.59 -5.01
CA LEU A 143 43.04 -9.02 -6.03
C LEU A 143 44.13 -8.14 -5.42
N LEU A 144 43.77 -7.29 -4.45
CA LEU A 144 44.72 -6.44 -3.73
C LEU A 144 45.71 -7.27 -2.90
N ALA A 145 45.25 -8.32 -2.21
CA ALA A 145 46.12 -9.21 -1.46
C ALA A 145 47.11 -9.96 -2.36
N GLY A 146 46.64 -10.45 -3.53
CA GLY A 146 47.49 -11.11 -4.51
C GLY A 146 48.57 -10.18 -5.08
N ALA A 147 48.22 -8.93 -5.39
CA ALA A 147 49.18 -7.93 -5.85
C ALA A 147 50.25 -7.62 -4.79
N CYS A 148 49.86 -7.51 -3.51
CA CYS A 148 50.79 -7.30 -2.40
C CYS A 148 51.74 -8.48 -2.18
N VAL A 149 51.29 -9.72 -2.39
CA VAL A 149 52.15 -10.92 -2.27
C VAL A 149 53.15 -11.00 -3.43
N ALA A 150 52.74 -10.69 -4.65
CA ALA A 150 53.62 -10.67 -5.82
C ALA A 150 54.68 -9.55 -5.76
N ALA A 151 54.37 -8.43 -5.09
CA ALA A 151 55.27 -7.30 -4.91
C ALA A 151 56.28 -7.48 -3.76
N ARG A 152 56.25 -8.59 -3.01
CA ARG A 152 57.25 -8.85 -1.96
C ARG A 152 58.62 -9.13 -2.60
N PRO A 153 59.65 -8.30 -2.36
CA PRO A 153 60.98 -8.57 -2.91
C PRO A 153 61.51 -9.88 -2.31
N VAL A 154 61.88 -10.82 -3.19
CA VAL A 154 62.64 -12.02 -2.80
C VAL A 154 63.92 -11.53 -2.14
N ALA A 155 64.00 -11.68 -0.82
CA ALA A 155 65.24 -11.45 -0.09
C ALA A 155 66.30 -12.38 -0.68
N ARG A 156 67.19 -11.83 -1.52
CA ARG A 156 68.36 -12.53 -2.03
C ARG A 156 69.15 -13.02 -0.82
N ARG A 157 69.10 -14.32 -0.57
CA ARG A 157 69.96 -15.01 0.39
C ARG A 157 71.40 -14.73 -0.07
N ALA A 158 72.07 -13.82 0.62
CA ALA A 158 73.49 -13.58 0.43
C ALA A 158 74.21 -14.88 0.82
N GLY A 159 74.50 -15.71 -0.18
CA GLY A 159 75.39 -16.84 -0.05
C GLY A 159 76.78 -16.32 0.25
N GLY A 160 77.34 -16.75 1.38
CA GLY A 160 78.74 -16.55 1.68
C GLY A 160 79.63 -17.30 0.70
N SER A 161 80.80 -16.73 0.43
CA SER A 161 82.04 -17.42 0.09
C SER A 161 83.09 -16.37 -0.27
N GLY A 162 84.26 -16.43 0.37
CA GLY A 162 85.47 -15.90 -0.24
C GLY A 162 86.44 -15.16 0.66
N ARG A 163 87.19 -15.93 1.46
CA ARG A 163 88.57 -15.72 1.94
C ARG A 163 88.84 -14.65 3.00
#